data_AF-A0A133PR41-F1
#
_entry.id   AF-A0A133PR41-F1
#
_cell.length_a   1.000
_cell.length_b   1.000
_cell.length_c   1.000
_cell.angle_alpha   90.00
_cell.angle_beta   90.00
_cell.angle_gamma   90.00
#
_symmetry.space_group_name_H-M   'P 1'
#
loop_
_entity.id
_entity.type
_entity.pdbx_description
1 polymer ?
#
loop_
_entity_poly.entity_id
_entity_poly.type
_entity_poly.pdbx_seq_one_letter_code
_entity_poly.pdbx_strand_id
1 'polypeptide(L)'
;MVMKKTFNYFRANPCGNITGFVVAPVYPGYRKAYTDCIIEQIDKDVEQVGFISPAYEGAPLRMDMMGGEFCANATRAYGLYSAGFYDTDGLVDIEVYVSGQEGTTDVIADVKNQKAYVALEGPIGRENLTIDGKDCTLIKLHGISHLVVEADEDRDFVDKALEVLKKDHKDEAYGVLFFNKEKLEMIPYVYVAGSETLFRESSCGSGTVAVVNYLESDIDKLDEDYKIAIKNPAGELEVFVYEFEDGKKFCVGGKVELSEVEKKSIEIPQDVALAVIAEHDKIVEEHKKKMAEEENKEPVDENDLTDEELKIMREKFGFD
;
A
#
# COMPACT_ATOMS: atom_id res chain seq x y z
N MET A 1 -4.99 -13.90 31.97
CA MET A 1 -6.09 -14.27 31.06
C MET A 1 -5.70 -13.80 29.67
N VAL A 2 -6.15 -14.48 28.62
CA VAL A 2 -5.85 -14.15 27.21
C VAL A 2 -7.15 -14.10 26.42
N MET A 3 -7.22 -13.24 25.42
CA MET A 3 -8.35 -13.16 24.50
C MET A 3 -8.06 -14.01 23.27
N LYS A 4 -8.76 -15.15 23.13
CA LYS A 4 -8.63 -16.00 21.95
C LYS A 4 -9.43 -15.44 20.77
N LYS A 5 -8.78 -15.34 19.61
CA LYS A 5 -9.41 -14.96 18.34
C LYS A 5 -9.21 -16.05 17.31
N THR A 6 -10.23 -16.30 16.48
CA THR A 6 -10.20 -17.32 15.43
C THR A 6 -10.67 -16.70 14.13
N PHE A 7 -9.96 -16.94 13.04
CA PHE A 7 -10.18 -16.33 11.73
C PHE A 7 -9.69 -17.23 10.61
N ASN A 8 -10.11 -16.92 9.38
CA ASN A 8 -9.54 -17.52 8.18
C ASN A 8 -8.23 -16.83 7.85
N TYR A 9 -7.23 -17.60 7.46
CA TYR A 9 -5.87 -17.15 7.23
C TYR A 9 -5.26 -17.86 6.04
N PHE A 10 -4.52 -17.14 5.22
CA PHE A 10 -3.62 -17.75 4.24
C PHE A 10 -2.31 -16.96 4.19
N ARG A 11 -1.27 -17.62 3.71
CA ARG A 11 0.06 -17.06 3.51
C ARG A 11 0.28 -16.84 2.02
N ALA A 12 0.91 -15.72 1.69
CA ALA A 12 1.39 -15.44 0.34
C ALA A 12 2.90 -15.22 0.33
N ASN A 13 3.55 -15.63 -0.77
CA ASN A 13 4.95 -15.34 -1.04
C ASN A 13 5.10 -14.57 -2.38
N PRO A 14 4.92 -13.24 -2.36
CA PRO A 14 5.20 -12.36 -3.49
C PRO A 14 6.70 -12.04 -3.54
N CYS A 15 7.50 -12.89 -4.21
CA CYS A 15 8.94 -12.66 -4.40
C CYS A 15 9.71 -12.45 -3.07
N GLY A 16 9.54 -13.39 -2.13
CA GLY A 16 10.24 -13.40 -0.85
C GLY A 16 9.67 -12.48 0.23
N ASN A 17 8.80 -11.53 -0.11
CA ASN A 17 8.16 -10.63 0.85
C ASN A 17 6.91 -11.30 1.46
N ILE A 18 7.14 -12.29 2.33
CA ILE A 18 6.09 -13.18 2.81
C ILE A 18 5.04 -12.38 3.59
N THR A 19 3.80 -12.46 3.13
CA THR A 19 2.66 -11.72 3.68
C THR A 19 1.62 -12.69 4.23
N GLY A 20 1.21 -12.49 5.49
CA GLY A 20 0.06 -13.17 6.08
C GLY A 20 -1.24 -12.42 5.78
N PHE A 21 -2.31 -13.13 5.44
CA PHE A 21 -3.61 -12.51 5.20
C PHE A 21 -4.66 -13.02 6.16
N VAL A 22 -5.28 -12.11 6.91
CA VAL A 22 -6.41 -12.39 7.80
C VAL A 22 -7.70 -12.04 7.07
N VAL A 23 -8.54 -13.04 6.82
CA VAL A 23 -9.86 -12.86 6.19
C VAL A 23 -10.92 -12.78 7.28
N ALA A 24 -11.03 -11.61 7.89
CA ALA A 24 -12.01 -11.29 8.92
C ALA A 24 -12.10 -9.77 9.13
N PRO A 25 -13.27 -9.24 9.54
CA PRO A 25 -13.34 -7.86 9.99
C PRO A 25 -12.55 -7.71 11.30
N VAL A 26 -11.47 -6.94 11.27
CA VAL A 26 -10.61 -6.63 12.42
C VAL A 26 -10.63 -5.13 12.65
N TYR A 27 -11.02 -4.72 13.86
CA TYR A 27 -10.96 -3.33 14.28
C TYR A 27 -9.52 -2.80 14.17
N PRO A 28 -9.27 -1.62 13.57
CA PRO A 28 -7.93 -1.11 13.31
C PRO A 28 -6.98 -1.14 14.51
N GLY A 29 -7.45 -0.80 15.71
CA GLY A 29 -6.63 -0.83 16.93
C GLY A 29 -6.08 -2.23 17.30
N TYR A 30 -6.66 -3.32 16.77
CA TYR A 30 -6.15 -4.68 16.97
C TYR A 30 -5.16 -5.15 15.90
N ARG A 31 -5.02 -4.46 14.77
CA ARG A 31 -4.22 -4.95 13.62
C ARG A 31 -2.75 -5.19 13.99
N LYS A 32 -2.15 -4.26 14.74
CA LYS A 32 -0.79 -4.44 15.27
C LYS A 32 -0.69 -5.69 16.16
N ALA A 33 -1.59 -5.84 17.13
CA ALA A 33 -1.60 -6.98 18.03
C ALA A 33 -1.80 -8.32 17.30
N TYR A 34 -2.67 -8.35 16.28
CA TYR A 34 -2.85 -9.50 15.41
C TYR A 34 -1.56 -9.85 14.67
N THR A 35 -0.89 -8.85 14.09
CA THR A 35 0.36 -9.03 13.36
C THR A 35 1.45 -9.61 14.26
N ASP A 36 1.67 -8.99 15.43
CA ASP A 36 2.65 -9.46 16.42
C ASP A 36 2.36 -10.93 16.82
N CYS A 37 1.09 -11.27 17.08
CA CYS A 37 0.70 -12.63 17.45
C CYS A 37 0.81 -13.63 16.28
N ILE A 38 0.52 -13.22 15.04
CA ILE A 38 0.66 -14.09 13.86
C ILE A 38 2.13 -14.45 13.66
N ILE A 39 3.02 -13.45 13.72
CA ILE A 39 4.46 -13.65 13.57
C ILE A 39 5.00 -14.55 14.68
N GLU A 40 4.57 -14.34 15.93
CA GLU A 40 5.06 -15.12 17.08
C GLU A 40 4.48 -16.54 17.15
N GLN A 41 3.17 -16.68 16.94
CA GLN A 41 2.41 -17.90 17.27
C GLN A 41 2.09 -18.77 16.06
N ILE A 42 2.10 -18.22 14.84
CA ILE A 42 1.69 -18.93 13.61
C ILE A 42 2.86 -19.12 12.67
N ASP A 43 3.50 -18.05 12.20
CA ASP A 43 4.54 -18.10 11.18
C ASP A 43 5.55 -16.95 11.34
N LYS A 44 6.78 -17.29 11.74
CA LYS A 44 7.87 -16.34 11.99
C LYS A 44 8.48 -15.76 10.72
N ASP A 45 8.21 -16.38 9.57
CA ASP A 45 8.74 -15.91 8.29
C ASP A 45 7.84 -14.82 7.67
N VAL A 46 6.67 -14.55 8.26
CA VAL A 46 5.79 -13.45 7.84
C VAL A 46 6.43 -12.10 8.17
N GLU A 47 6.62 -11.27 7.13
CA GLU A 47 7.17 -9.92 7.26
C GLU A 47 6.05 -8.90 7.56
N GLN A 48 4.86 -9.09 6.96
CA GLN A 48 3.74 -8.15 7.02
C GLN A 48 2.39 -8.88 7.07
N VAL A 49 1.34 -8.22 7.58
CA VAL A 49 -0.02 -8.78 7.60
C VAL A 49 -1.03 -7.84 6.95
N GLY A 50 -1.81 -8.38 6.00
CA GLY A 50 -2.96 -7.73 5.39
C GLY A 50 -4.28 -8.25 5.97
N PHE A 51 -5.25 -7.36 6.17
CA PHE A 51 -6.57 -7.65 6.72
C PHE A 51 -7.63 -7.47 5.64
N ILE A 52 -8.17 -8.59 5.15
CA ILE A 52 -9.16 -8.61 4.08
C ILE A 52 -10.56 -8.54 4.69
N SER A 53 -11.33 -7.53 4.28
CA SER A 53 -12.75 -7.42 4.62
C SER A 53 -13.54 -8.44 3.79
N PRO A 54 -14.22 -9.40 4.42
CA PRO A 54 -15.02 -10.37 3.69
C PRO A 54 -16.17 -9.70 2.94
N ALA A 55 -16.43 -10.14 1.71
CA ALA A 55 -17.63 -9.77 0.97
C ALA A 55 -18.75 -10.81 1.21
N TYR A 56 -19.99 -10.34 1.28
CA TYR A 56 -21.15 -11.24 1.35
C TYR A 56 -21.46 -11.88 -0.02
N GLU A 57 -21.28 -11.11 -1.10
CA GLU A 57 -21.43 -11.53 -2.48
C GLU A 57 -20.18 -11.12 -3.28
N GLY A 58 -19.72 -12.00 -4.17
CA GLY A 58 -18.57 -11.75 -5.04
C GLY A 58 -17.21 -11.86 -4.35
N ALA A 59 -16.19 -11.31 -5.01
CA ALA A 59 -14.83 -11.28 -4.50
C ALA A 59 -14.71 -10.29 -3.31
N PRO A 60 -13.85 -10.58 -2.31
CA PRO A 60 -13.50 -9.56 -1.33
C PRO A 60 -12.66 -8.48 -2.03
N LEU A 61 -13.07 -7.22 -1.95
CA LEU A 61 -12.40 -6.11 -2.65
C LEU A 61 -11.76 -5.06 -1.73
N ARG A 62 -11.78 -5.21 -0.40
CA ARG A 62 -11.03 -4.33 0.53
C ARG A 62 -9.98 -5.10 1.32
N MET A 63 -8.73 -4.64 1.28
CA MET A 63 -7.63 -5.10 2.14
C MET A 63 -6.96 -3.91 2.82
N ASP A 64 -6.68 -4.00 4.12
CA ASP A 64 -5.90 -3.00 4.84
C ASP A 64 -4.65 -3.63 5.43
N MET A 65 -3.50 -3.00 5.23
CA MET A 65 -2.25 -3.41 5.86
C MET A 65 -2.24 -3.13 7.36
N MET A 66 -1.35 -3.81 8.08
CA MET A 66 -1.20 -3.71 9.53
C MET A 66 -0.98 -2.28 10.05
N GLY A 67 -0.27 -1.44 9.29
CA GLY A 67 0.01 -0.03 9.61
C GLY A 67 -0.86 0.96 8.82
N GLY A 68 -1.78 0.48 7.99
CA GLY A 68 -2.61 1.33 7.12
C GLY A 68 -1.88 1.90 5.90
N GLU A 69 -0.64 1.46 5.65
CA GLU A 69 0.17 1.84 4.50
C GLU A 69 -0.26 1.11 3.21
N PHE A 70 0.24 1.59 2.07
CA PHE A 70 0.16 0.87 0.81
C PHE A 70 1.34 -0.10 0.66
N CYS A 71 1.06 -1.35 0.30
CA CYS A 71 2.08 -2.34 -0.03
C CYS A 71 1.79 -2.98 -1.39
N ALA A 72 2.63 -2.71 -2.38
CA ALA A 72 2.51 -3.24 -3.74
C ALA A 72 2.54 -4.79 -3.76
N ASN A 73 3.41 -5.41 -2.95
CA ASN A 73 3.56 -6.86 -2.87
C ASN A 73 2.32 -7.54 -2.28
N ALA A 74 1.80 -6.99 -1.19
CA ALA A 74 0.55 -7.47 -0.59
C ALA A 74 -0.63 -7.24 -1.54
N THR A 75 -0.70 -6.09 -2.20
CA THR A 75 -1.79 -5.72 -3.12
C THR A 75 -1.90 -6.69 -4.29
N ARG A 76 -0.79 -7.03 -4.97
CA ARG A 76 -0.84 -8.00 -6.08
C ARG A 76 -1.19 -9.42 -5.60
N ALA A 77 -0.68 -9.84 -4.43
CA ALA A 77 -1.03 -11.15 -3.87
C ALA A 77 -2.52 -11.23 -3.48
N TYR A 78 -3.03 -10.13 -2.94
CA TYR A 78 -4.44 -9.96 -2.62
C TYR A 78 -5.32 -9.95 -3.87
N GLY A 79 -4.95 -9.19 -4.91
CA GLY A 79 -5.67 -9.20 -6.18
C GLY A 79 -5.70 -10.57 -6.84
N LEU A 80 -4.60 -11.34 -6.77
CA LEU A 80 -4.60 -12.74 -7.21
C LEU A 80 -5.58 -13.62 -6.43
N TYR A 81 -5.60 -13.47 -5.10
CA TYR A 81 -6.55 -14.16 -4.23
C TYR A 81 -8.00 -13.81 -4.59
N SER A 82 -8.30 -12.52 -4.76
CA SER A 82 -9.62 -12.03 -5.12
C SER A 82 -10.04 -12.44 -6.54
N ALA A 83 -9.10 -12.46 -7.49
CA ALA A 83 -9.35 -12.95 -8.85
C ALA A 83 -9.77 -14.43 -8.88
N GLY A 84 -9.31 -15.24 -7.92
CA GLY A 84 -9.72 -16.64 -7.77
C GLY A 84 -11.20 -16.86 -7.40
N PHE A 85 -11.95 -15.80 -7.06
CA PHE A 85 -13.40 -15.86 -6.84
C PHE A 85 -14.21 -15.67 -8.12
N TYR A 86 -13.57 -15.28 -9.21
CA TYR A 86 -14.19 -15.27 -10.53
C TYR A 86 -14.02 -16.67 -11.14
N ASP A 87 -15.07 -17.21 -11.77
CA ASP A 87 -15.04 -18.52 -12.44
C ASP A 87 -14.20 -18.48 -13.75
N THR A 88 -12.95 -18.04 -13.66
CA THR A 88 -12.01 -17.88 -14.77
C THR A 88 -10.60 -18.32 -14.37
N ASP A 89 -9.98 -19.14 -15.22
CA ASP A 89 -8.61 -19.60 -15.08
C ASP A 89 -7.63 -18.74 -15.91
N GLY A 90 -8.02 -17.52 -16.27
CA GLY A 90 -7.29 -16.68 -17.23
C GLY A 90 -6.64 -15.43 -16.63
N LEU A 91 -6.27 -14.50 -17.51
CA LEU A 91 -5.95 -13.13 -17.14
C LEU A 91 -7.23 -12.42 -16.70
N VAL A 92 -7.17 -11.77 -15.55
CA VAL A 92 -8.24 -10.97 -14.96
C VAL A 92 -7.65 -9.62 -14.60
N ASP A 93 -8.33 -8.57 -15.03
CA ASP A 93 -8.12 -7.24 -14.48
C ASP A 93 -9.11 -7.04 -13.34
N ILE A 94 -8.60 -6.74 -12.14
CA ILE A 94 -9.42 -6.56 -10.94
C ILE A 94 -9.04 -5.27 -10.22
N GLU A 95 -10.05 -4.47 -9.95
CA GLU A 95 -9.95 -3.28 -9.10
C GLU A 95 -10.12 -3.65 -7.64
N VAL A 96 -9.13 -3.32 -6.81
CA VAL A 96 -9.16 -3.56 -5.36
C VAL A 96 -9.00 -2.26 -4.58
N TYR A 97 -9.65 -2.18 -3.43
CA TYR A 97 -9.46 -1.11 -2.47
C TYR A 97 -8.39 -1.53 -1.46
N VAL A 98 -7.36 -0.72 -1.31
CA VAL A 98 -6.27 -0.98 -0.36
C VAL A 98 -6.01 0.21 0.56
N SER A 99 -5.41 -0.03 1.72
CA SER A 99 -4.95 1.06 2.58
C SER A 99 -3.78 1.83 1.95
N GLY A 100 -3.62 3.10 2.31
CA GLY A 100 -2.57 3.98 1.78
C GLY A 100 -2.77 4.42 0.32
N GLN A 101 -3.93 4.13 -0.28
CA GLN A 101 -4.32 4.64 -1.60
C GLN A 101 -5.75 5.18 -1.54
N GLU A 102 -5.99 6.28 -2.24
CA GLU A 102 -7.33 6.80 -2.48
C GLU A 102 -7.94 6.08 -3.70
N GLY A 103 -9.21 5.67 -3.61
CA GLY A 103 -9.88 4.98 -4.70
C GLY A 103 -9.49 3.50 -4.85
N THR A 104 -9.59 3.01 -6.08
CA THR A 104 -9.24 1.63 -6.47
C THR A 104 -7.80 1.53 -6.94
N THR A 105 -7.26 0.31 -6.93
CA THR A 105 -5.96 -0.03 -7.48
C THR A 105 -6.12 -1.24 -8.40
N ASP A 106 -5.65 -1.12 -9.63
CA ASP A 106 -5.73 -2.18 -10.62
C ASP A 106 -4.70 -3.29 -10.34
N VAL A 107 -5.16 -4.54 -10.43
CA VAL A 107 -4.30 -5.72 -10.38
C VAL A 107 -4.60 -6.60 -11.60
N ILE A 108 -3.58 -6.85 -12.40
CA ILE A 108 -3.63 -7.82 -13.48
C ILE A 108 -3.19 -9.17 -12.92
N ALA A 109 -4.13 -10.10 -12.77
CA ALA A 109 -3.92 -11.43 -12.21
C ALA A 109 -4.02 -12.51 -13.29
N ASP A 110 -3.00 -13.36 -13.39
CA ASP A 110 -3.02 -14.61 -14.15
C ASP A 110 -3.23 -15.76 -13.16
N VAL A 111 -4.50 -16.14 -12.95
CA VAL A 111 -4.89 -17.13 -11.94
C VAL A 111 -4.25 -18.48 -12.22
N LYS A 112 -4.19 -18.89 -13.49
CA LYS A 112 -3.62 -20.17 -13.91
C LYS A 112 -2.13 -20.27 -13.72
N ASN A 113 -1.38 -19.21 -14.03
CA ASN A 113 0.07 -19.22 -13.87
C ASN A 113 0.54 -18.69 -12.51
N GLN A 114 -0.40 -18.32 -11.63
CA GLN A 114 -0.12 -17.75 -10.31
C GLN A 114 0.82 -16.54 -10.42
N LYS A 115 0.53 -15.64 -11.36
CA LYS A 115 1.22 -14.37 -11.50
C LYS A 115 0.26 -13.24 -11.22
N ALA A 116 0.75 -12.17 -10.61
CA ALA A 116 -0.02 -10.95 -10.46
C ALA A 116 0.88 -9.72 -10.52
N TYR A 117 0.31 -8.65 -11.04
CA TYR A 117 0.96 -7.37 -11.25
C TYR A 117 0.04 -6.28 -10.75
N VAL A 118 0.56 -5.41 -9.89
CA VAL A 118 -0.16 -4.21 -9.44
C VAL A 118 0.21 -3.06 -10.36
N ALA A 119 -0.78 -2.31 -10.81
CA ALA A 119 -0.56 -1.11 -11.60
C ALA A 119 -0.23 0.07 -10.67
N LEU A 120 0.90 0.73 -10.92
CA LEU A 120 1.33 1.92 -10.22
C LEU A 120 1.45 3.07 -11.21
N GLU A 121 0.97 4.24 -10.81
CA GLU A 121 1.17 5.47 -11.57
C GLU A 121 2.66 5.80 -11.71
N GLY A 122 2.98 6.59 -12.74
CA GLY A 122 4.31 7.18 -12.88
C GLY A 122 4.65 8.09 -11.70
N PRO A 123 5.93 8.45 -11.53
CA PRO A 123 6.33 9.32 -10.43
C PRO A 123 5.79 10.75 -10.59
N ILE A 124 5.37 11.31 -9.47
CA ILE A 124 4.90 12.69 -9.32
C ILE A 124 6.05 13.69 -9.19
N GLY A 125 7.28 13.22 -9.04
CA GLY A 125 8.45 14.08 -8.94
C GLY A 125 9.76 13.33 -9.12
N ARG A 126 10.76 14.06 -9.62
CA ARG A 126 12.13 13.60 -9.79
C ARG A 126 13.11 14.71 -9.44
N GLU A 127 14.13 14.38 -8.64
CA GLU A 127 15.11 15.35 -8.16
C GLU A 127 16.50 14.71 -8.09
N ASN A 128 17.54 15.44 -8.49
CA ASN A 128 18.92 15.00 -8.32
C ASN A 128 19.48 15.55 -7.01
N LEU A 129 20.06 14.68 -6.19
CA LEU A 129 20.62 15.02 -4.89
C LEU A 129 22.07 14.55 -4.81
N THR A 130 22.87 15.22 -3.97
CA THR A 130 24.19 14.73 -3.58
C THR A 130 24.19 14.51 -2.08
N ILE A 131 24.34 13.25 -1.66
CA ILE A 131 24.33 12.86 -0.24
C ILE A 131 25.65 12.16 0.04
N ASP A 132 26.38 12.61 1.07
CA ASP A 132 27.67 12.02 1.48
C ASP A 132 28.68 11.90 0.31
N GLY A 133 28.63 12.83 -0.64
CA GLY A 133 29.49 12.84 -1.83
C GLY A 133 29.09 11.85 -2.94
N LYS A 134 27.98 11.13 -2.79
CA LYS A 134 27.40 10.26 -3.83
C LYS A 134 26.29 11.01 -4.58
N ASP A 135 26.27 10.89 -5.90
CA ASP A 135 25.16 11.38 -6.72
C ASP A 135 23.98 10.41 -6.63
N CYS A 136 22.79 10.95 -6.37
CA CYS A 136 21.58 10.19 -6.16
C CYS A 136 20.43 10.81 -6.96
N THR A 137 19.46 9.97 -7.32
CA THR A 137 18.20 10.43 -7.92
C THR A 137 17.05 10.07 -7.01
N LEU A 138 16.34 11.08 -6.52
CA LEU A 138 15.10 10.91 -5.79
C LEU A 138 13.93 10.80 -6.77
N ILE A 139 13.17 9.72 -6.65
CA ILE A 139 11.95 9.44 -7.41
C ILE A 139 10.78 9.46 -6.42
N LYS A 140 9.83 10.37 -6.62
CA LYS A 140 8.66 10.54 -5.73
C LYS A 140 7.47 9.81 -6.34
N LEU A 141 6.96 8.82 -5.63
CA LEU A 141 5.69 8.15 -5.91
C LEU A 141 4.65 8.63 -4.90
N HIS A 142 3.38 8.33 -5.14
CA HIS A 142 2.34 8.56 -4.14
C HIS A 142 2.66 7.79 -2.84
N GLY A 143 2.73 8.52 -1.72
CA GLY A 143 2.99 7.98 -0.37
C GLY A 143 4.45 7.60 -0.07
N ILE A 144 5.35 7.55 -1.05
CA ILE A 144 6.76 7.14 -0.82
C ILE A 144 7.76 7.82 -1.75
N SER A 145 8.87 8.25 -1.17
CA SER A 145 10.02 8.81 -1.90
C SER A 145 11.19 7.83 -1.92
N HIS A 146 11.63 7.41 -3.10
CA HIS A 146 12.73 6.46 -3.30
C HIS A 146 13.99 7.16 -3.80
N LEU A 147 15.06 7.11 -3.01
CA LEU A 147 16.39 7.58 -3.38
C LEU A 147 17.17 6.45 -4.04
N VAL A 148 17.42 6.56 -5.34
CA VAL A 148 18.24 5.63 -6.12
C VAL A 148 19.70 6.10 -6.08
N VAL A 149 20.61 5.20 -5.72
CA VAL A 149 22.06 5.42 -5.75
C VAL A 149 22.75 4.24 -6.44
N GLU A 150 23.61 4.54 -7.42
CA GLU A 150 24.44 3.53 -8.08
C GLU A 150 25.69 3.22 -7.23
N ALA A 151 25.53 2.39 -6.21
CA ALA A 151 26.61 1.99 -5.30
C ALA A 151 26.34 0.60 -4.68
N ASP A 152 27.39 0.01 -4.11
CA ASP A 152 27.24 -1.17 -3.24
C ASP A 152 26.47 -0.82 -1.96
N GLU A 153 25.86 -1.84 -1.34
CA GLU A 153 25.11 -1.74 -0.10
C GLU A 153 25.95 -1.12 1.03
N ASP A 154 25.41 -0.07 1.65
CA ASP A 154 26.09 0.71 2.68
C ASP A 154 25.09 1.16 3.75
N ARG A 155 25.07 0.46 4.89
CA ARG A 155 24.10 0.71 5.96
C ARG A 155 24.25 2.11 6.57
N ASP A 156 25.47 2.64 6.67
CA ASP A 156 25.74 3.97 7.22
C ASP A 156 25.21 5.05 6.28
N PHE A 157 25.34 4.84 4.96
CA PHE A 157 24.74 5.72 3.96
C PHE A 157 23.22 5.77 4.06
N VAL A 158 22.54 4.65 4.35
CA VAL A 158 21.08 4.63 4.54
C VAL A 158 20.65 5.59 5.64
N ASP A 159 21.34 5.60 6.79
CA ASP A 159 20.97 6.49 7.90
C ASP A 159 21.16 7.97 7.53
N LYS A 160 22.27 8.32 6.85
CA LYS A 160 22.51 9.68 6.35
C LYS A 160 21.48 10.11 5.31
N ALA A 161 21.15 9.21 4.38
CA ALA A 161 20.14 9.47 3.36
C ALA A 161 18.77 9.71 4.00
N LEU A 162 18.36 8.86 4.96
CA LEU A 162 17.10 9.04 5.69
C LEU A 162 17.04 10.35 6.48
N GLU A 163 18.16 10.81 7.06
CA GLU A 163 18.21 12.11 7.74
C GLU A 163 17.88 13.27 6.78
N VAL A 164 18.50 13.28 5.59
CA VAL A 164 18.24 14.28 4.55
C VAL A 164 16.80 14.18 4.07
N LEU A 165 16.35 12.97 3.72
CA LEU A 165 15.02 12.76 3.16
C LEU A 165 13.92 13.21 4.13
N LYS A 166 13.97 12.81 5.40
CA LYS A 166 12.95 13.19 6.41
C LYS A 166 12.91 14.69 6.69
N LYS A 167 14.05 15.36 6.57
CA LYS A 167 14.17 16.79 6.81
C LYS A 167 13.56 17.60 5.67
N ASP A 168 13.83 17.18 4.44
CA ASP A 168 13.57 17.98 3.25
C ASP A 168 12.31 17.53 2.47
N HIS A 169 11.87 16.29 2.69
CA HIS A 169 10.69 15.67 2.08
C HIS A 169 9.84 15.08 3.21
N LYS A 170 8.56 15.45 3.29
CA LYS A 170 7.65 15.08 4.41
C LYS A 170 6.67 13.99 3.96
N ASP A 171 7.21 12.91 3.44
CA ASP A 171 6.45 11.77 2.93
C ASP A 171 6.19 10.73 4.02
N GLU A 172 5.25 9.82 3.77
CA GLU A 172 4.85 8.77 4.71
C GLU A 172 5.89 7.64 4.81
N ALA A 173 6.64 7.41 3.73
CA ALA A 173 7.72 6.44 3.67
C ALA A 173 8.88 6.93 2.79
N TYR A 174 10.06 6.37 3.03
CA TYR A 174 11.28 6.67 2.29
C TYR A 174 12.02 5.39 1.95
N GLY A 175 12.36 5.20 0.69
CA GLY A 175 13.22 4.12 0.24
C GLY A 175 14.62 4.60 -0.08
N VAL A 176 15.64 3.82 0.28
CA VAL A 176 17.02 3.98 -0.19
C VAL A 176 17.38 2.73 -0.98
N LEU A 177 17.63 2.91 -2.28
CA LEU A 177 17.79 1.84 -3.24
C LEU A 177 19.23 1.83 -3.76
N PHE A 178 20.02 0.84 -3.32
CA PHE A 178 21.33 0.58 -3.89
C PHE A 178 21.14 -0.18 -5.20
N PHE A 179 21.48 0.42 -6.33
CA PHE A 179 21.20 -0.13 -7.64
C PHE A 179 22.48 -0.43 -8.44
N ASN A 180 22.63 -1.66 -8.88
CA ASN A 180 23.64 -2.07 -9.84
C ASN A 180 23.04 -2.11 -11.24
N LYS A 181 23.31 -1.06 -12.03
CA LYS A 181 22.76 -0.88 -13.37
C LYS A 181 23.20 -1.95 -14.37
N GLU A 182 24.44 -2.43 -14.29
CA GLU A 182 24.95 -3.46 -15.20
C GLU A 182 24.25 -4.81 -15.00
N LYS A 183 23.92 -5.15 -13.74
CA LYS A 183 23.28 -6.42 -13.38
C LYS A 183 21.76 -6.35 -13.30
N LEU A 184 21.18 -5.14 -13.40
CA LEU A 184 19.78 -4.82 -13.12
C LEU A 184 19.34 -5.38 -11.76
N GLU A 185 20.14 -5.11 -10.73
CA GLU A 185 19.96 -5.64 -9.38
C GLU A 185 19.87 -4.50 -8.38
N MET A 186 18.92 -4.55 -7.45
CA MET A 186 18.78 -3.56 -6.39
C MET A 186 18.71 -4.20 -5.00
N ILE A 187 19.17 -3.45 -4.00
CA ILE A 187 18.99 -3.76 -2.58
C ILE A 187 18.17 -2.62 -1.95
N PRO A 188 16.89 -2.86 -1.66
CA PRO A 188 15.99 -1.86 -1.11
C PRO A 188 16.03 -1.80 0.43
N TYR A 189 16.14 -0.59 0.95
CA TYR A 189 15.81 -0.26 2.34
C TYR A 189 14.59 0.63 2.37
N VAL A 190 13.58 0.31 3.19
CA VAL A 190 12.35 1.10 3.31
C VAL A 190 12.12 1.50 4.75
N TYR A 191 12.02 2.80 4.99
CA TYR A 191 11.60 3.38 6.25
C TYR A 191 10.15 3.85 6.17
N VAL A 192 9.32 3.44 7.12
CA VAL A 192 7.92 3.89 7.24
C VAL A 192 7.80 4.81 8.45
N ALA A 193 7.36 6.05 8.23
CA ALA A 193 7.30 7.07 9.28
C ALA A 193 6.23 6.75 10.33
N GLY A 194 5.08 6.23 9.92
CA GLY A 194 3.97 5.92 10.83
C GLY A 194 4.30 4.85 11.88
N SER A 195 5.16 3.89 11.54
CA SER A 195 5.61 2.81 12.44
C SER A 195 7.03 3.00 12.98
N GLU A 196 7.75 4.01 12.49
CA GLU A 196 9.18 4.27 12.78
C GLU A 196 10.12 3.07 12.50
N THR A 197 9.75 2.22 11.55
CA THR A 197 10.50 0.99 11.23
C THR A 197 11.32 1.14 9.96
N LEU A 198 12.54 0.61 9.98
CA LEU A 198 13.40 0.44 8.81
C LEU A 198 13.54 -1.04 8.48
N PHE A 199 13.22 -1.41 7.24
CA PHE A 199 13.38 -2.75 6.72
C PHE A 199 14.39 -2.78 5.60
N ARG A 200 15.25 -3.81 5.61
CA ARG A 200 16.00 -4.23 4.42
C ARG A 200 15.13 -5.25 3.70
N GLU A 201 14.39 -4.80 2.70
CA GLU A 201 13.30 -5.57 2.11
C GLU A 201 13.81 -6.73 1.25
N SER A 202 13.11 -7.86 1.32
CA SER A 202 13.35 -9.04 0.47
C SER A 202 13.05 -8.75 -1.00
N SER A 203 12.00 -7.95 -1.25
CA SER A 203 11.70 -7.32 -2.53
C SER A 203 10.85 -6.07 -2.33
N CYS A 204 10.92 -5.11 -3.25
CA CYS A 204 10.17 -3.85 -3.13
C CYS A 204 9.52 -3.46 -4.47
N GLY A 205 8.19 -3.60 -4.57
CA GLY A 205 7.46 -3.28 -5.80
C GLY A 205 7.55 -1.80 -6.20
N SER A 206 7.31 -0.88 -5.26
CA SER A 206 7.44 0.55 -5.52
C SER A 206 8.89 0.97 -5.80
N GLY A 207 9.86 0.36 -5.13
CA GLY A 207 11.29 0.57 -5.40
C GLY A 207 11.70 0.07 -6.79
N THR A 208 11.15 -1.06 -7.24
CA THR A 208 11.36 -1.55 -8.61
C THR A 208 10.79 -0.58 -9.64
N VAL A 209 9.60 0.00 -9.42
CA VAL A 209 9.07 1.05 -10.31
C VAL A 209 9.95 2.31 -10.28
N ALA A 210 10.47 2.71 -9.11
CA ALA A 210 11.40 3.83 -9.02
C ALA A 210 12.70 3.58 -9.80
N VAL A 211 13.26 2.38 -9.74
CA VAL A 211 14.44 1.97 -10.53
C VAL A 211 14.12 1.96 -12.03
N VAL A 212 12.95 1.46 -12.43
CA VAL A 212 12.54 1.51 -13.84
C VAL A 212 12.40 2.95 -14.30
N ASN A 213 11.80 3.86 -13.51
CA ASN A 213 11.77 5.27 -13.88
C ASN A 213 13.16 5.92 -13.90
N TYR A 214 14.07 5.50 -13.01
CA TYR A 214 15.45 5.96 -13.04
C TYR A 214 16.13 5.65 -14.38
N LEU A 215 15.89 4.45 -14.92
CA LEU A 215 16.36 4.00 -16.23
C LEU A 215 15.60 4.67 -17.38
N GLU A 216 14.27 4.71 -17.30
CA GLU A 216 13.33 5.23 -18.30
C GLU A 216 12.56 6.41 -17.72
N SER A 217 13.06 7.61 -17.94
CA SER A 217 12.55 8.81 -17.25
C SER A 217 11.12 9.19 -17.60
N ASP A 218 10.60 8.71 -18.72
CA ASP A 218 9.33 9.14 -19.31
C ASP A 218 8.53 7.91 -19.75
N ILE A 219 7.53 7.56 -18.94
CA ILE A 219 6.66 6.40 -19.18
C ILE A 219 5.89 6.53 -20.49
N ASP A 220 5.54 7.75 -20.91
CA ASP A 220 4.72 7.98 -22.10
C ASP A 220 5.44 7.56 -23.38
N LYS A 221 6.77 7.54 -23.36
CA LYS A 221 7.63 7.08 -24.46
C LYS A 221 7.75 5.55 -24.56
N LEU A 222 7.35 4.82 -23.53
CA LEU A 222 7.40 3.35 -23.53
C LEU A 222 6.18 2.80 -24.29
N ASP A 223 6.41 1.87 -25.20
CA ASP A 223 5.35 1.15 -25.90
C ASP A 223 4.93 -0.11 -25.13
N GLU A 224 3.86 -0.75 -25.60
CA GLU A 224 3.29 -1.97 -24.99
C GLU A 224 4.24 -3.18 -25.00
N ASP A 225 5.30 -3.15 -25.82
CA ASP A 225 6.31 -4.20 -25.88
C ASP A 225 7.39 -4.02 -24.79
N TYR A 226 7.41 -2.87 -24.09
CA TYR A 226 8.37 -2.63 -23.02
C TYR A 226 8.15 -3.59 -21.86
N LYS A 227 9.20 -4.39 -21.60
CA LYS A 227 9.28 -5.26 -20.44
C LYS A 227 10.69 -5.31 -19.90
N ILE A 228 10.83 -5.14 -18.60
CA ILE A 228 12.10 -5.23 -17.87
C ILE A 228 11.92 -6.05 -16.60
N ALA A 229 13.00 -6.63 -16.10
CA ALA A 229 13.00 -7.37 -14.86
C ALA A 229 14.13 -6.83 -13.97
N ILE A 230 13.80 -6.51 -12.72
CA ILE A 230 14.75 -5.97 -11.74
C ILE A 230 14.93 -7.01 -10.63
N LYS A 231 16.17 -7.46 -10.45
CA LYS A 231 16.54 -8.40 -9.39
C LYS A 231 16.51 -7.68 -8.05
N ASN A 232 15.83 -8.31 -7.12
CA ASN A 232 15.73 -7.98 -5.71
C ASN A 232 16.45 -9.09 -4.90
N PRO A 233 16.72 -8.89 -3.61
CA PRO A 233 17.44 -9.89 -2.80
C PRO A 233 16.83 -11.30 -2.81
N ALA A 234 15.50 -11.42 -2.83
CA ALA A 234 14.80 -12.70 -2.75
C ALA A 234 14.24 -13.22 -4.10
N GLY A 235 14.42 -12.48 -5.19
CA GLY A 235 13.93 -12.87 -6.50
C GLY A 235 13.84 -11.71 -7.46
N GLU A 236 13.12 -11.87 -8.56
CA GLU A 236 13.02 -10.85 -9.61
C GLU A 236 11.58 -10.34 -9.72
N LEU A 237 11.45 -9.02 -9.90
CA LEU A 237 10.17 -8.38 -10.20
C LEU A 237 10.17 -7.93 -11.66
N GLU A 238 9.15 -8.37 -12.38
CA GLU A 238 8.89 -7.99 -13.77
C GLU A 238 8.10 -6.67 -13.77
N VAL A 239 8.43 -5.77 -14.69
CA VAL A 239 7.69 -4.53 -14.97
C VAL A 239 7.38 -4.44 -16.45
N PHE A 240 6.14 -4.11 -16.77
CA PHE A 240 5.70 -3.70 -18.10
C PHE A 240 4.81 -2.48 -17.99
N VAL A 241 4.49 -1.84 -19.12
CA VAL A 241 3.54 -0.72 -19.16
C VAL A 241 2.20 -1.16 -19.73
N TYR A 242 1.11 -0.59 -19.22
CA TYR A 242 -0.23 -0.81 -19.72
C TYR A 242 -1.01 0.50 -19.72
N GLU A 243 -1.82 0.71 -20.76
CA GLU A 243 -2.67 1.89 -20.91
C GLU A 243 -4.05 1.59 -20.32
N PHE A 244 -4.36 2.20 -19.18
CA PHE A 244 -5.68 2.17 -18.54
C PHE A 244 -6.51 3.38 -18.99
N GLU A 245 -7.79 3.43 -18.63
CA GLU A 245 -8.66 4.56 -19.00
C GLU A 245 -8.19 5.91 -18.45
N ASP A 246 -7.50 5.90 -17.31
CA ASP A 246 -6.93 7.06 -16.63
C ASP A 246 -5.45 7.32 -16.98
N GLY A 247 -4.87 6.50 -17.86
CA GLY A 247 -3.55 6.70 -18.45
C GLY A 247 -2.61 5.51 -18.32
N LYS A 248 -1.37 5.71 -18.76
CA LYS A 248 -0.31 4.69 -18.74
C LYS A 248 0.23 4.46 -17.33
N LYS A 249 0.28 3.20 -16.91
CA LYS A 249 0.78 2.77 -15.59
C LYS A 249 1.90 1.73 -15.72
N PHE A 250 2.80 1.70 -14.74
CA PHE A 250 3.78 0.62 -14.58
C PHE A 250 3.13 -0.55 -13.85
N CYS A 251 3.03 -1.70 -14.51
CA CYS A 251 2.54 -2.94 -13.92
C CYS A 251 3.72 -3.74 -13.36
N VAL A 252 3.88 -3.75 -12.03
CA VAL A 252 4.99 -4.43 -11.34
C VAL A 252 4.52 -5.70 -10.66
N GLY A 253 5.23 -6.79 -10.86
CA GLY A 253 4.84 -8.06 -10.29
C GLY A 253 5.62 -9.27 -10.78
N GLY A 254 4.89 -10.38 -10.94
CA GLY A 254 5.46 -11.69 -11.24
C GLY A 254 4.75 -12.79 -10.46
N LYS A 255 5.45 -13.91 -10.27
CA LYS A 255 4.88 -15.09 -9.58
C LYS A 255 4.57 -14.78 -8.11
N VAL A 256 3.44 -15.30 -7.64
CA VAL A 256 3.01 -15.27 -6.24
C VAL A 256 2.65 -16.69 -5.84
N GLU A 257 3.12 -17.15 -4.68
CA GLU A 257 2.70 -18.44 -4.13
C GLU A 257 1.64 -18.20 -3.06
N LEU A 258 0.43 -18.71 -3.26
CA LEU A 258 -0.66 -18.65 -2.29
C LEU A 258 -0.81 -20.01 -1.60
N SER A 259 -0.88 -20.01 -0.27
CA SER A 259 -1.28 -21.21 0.48
C SER A 259 -2.80 -21.39 0.43
N GLU A 260 -3.26 -22.58 0.81
CA GLU A 260 -4.69 -22.78 1.08
C GLU A 260 -5.15 -21.89 2.25
N VAL A 261 -6.44 -21.54 2.23
CA VAL A 261 -7.09 -20.80 3.32
C VAL A 261 -7.39 -21.77 4.45
N GLU A 262 -6.83 -21.49 5.63
CA GLU A 262 -6.98 -22.31 6.82
C GLU A 262 -7.59 -21.52 7.97
N LYS A 263 -8.30 -22.21 8.86
CA LYS A 263 -8.80 -21.60 10.10
C LYS A 263 -7.71 -21.59 11.15
N LYS A 264 -7.23 -20.41 11.54
CA LYS A 264 -6.19 -20.22 12.57
C LYS A 264 -6.75 -19.55 13.82
N SER A 265 -5.99 -19.60 14.91
CA SER A 265 -6.32 -18.89 16.14
C SER A 265 -5.06 -18.30 16.76
N ILE A 266 -5.23 -17.14 17.40
CA ILE A 266 -4.19 -16.46 18.18
C ILE A 266 -4.72 -16.15 19.58
N GLU A 267 -3.80 -16.01 20.51
CA GLU A 267 -4.08 -15.59 21.89
C GLU A 267 -3.50 -14.19 22.10
N ILE A 268 -4.36 -13.18 22.20
CA ILE A 268 -3.96 -11.79 22.43
C ILE A 268 -3.87 -11.55 23.95
N PRO A 269 -2.77 -10.99 24.45
CA PRO A 269 -2.64 -10.61 25.86
C PRO A 269 -3.76 -9.67 26.34
N GLN A 270 -4.28 -9.90 27.54
CA GLN A 270 -5.43 -9.15 28.04
C GLN A 270 -5.15 -7.67 28.26
N ASP A 271 -3.93 -7.34 28.70
CA ASP A 271 -3.44 -5.98 28.85
C ASP A 271 -3.44 -5.21 27.51
N VAL A 272 -3.01 -5.87 26.43
CA VAL A 272 -3.11 -5.31 25.07
C VAL A 272 -4.57 -5.08 24.67
N ALA A 273 -5.45 -6.05 24.91
CA ALA A 273 -6.87 -5.90 24.61
C ALA A 273 -7.53 -4.75 25.40
N LEU A 274 -7.16 -4.58 26.68
CA LEU A 274 -7.64 -3.48 27.51
C LEU A 274 -7.12 -2.13 27.01
N ALA A 275 -5.86 -2.05 26.57
CA ALA A 275 -5.29 -0.84 26.01
C ALA A 275 -6.04 -0.39 24.73
N VAL A 276 -6.33 -1.32 23.83
CA VAL A 276 -7.10 -1.04 22.60
C VAL A 276 -8.51 -0.54 22.91
N ILE A 277 -9.18 -1.11 23.91
CA ILE A 277 -10.51 -0.67 24.34
C ILE A 277 -10.44 0.75 24.93
N ALA A 278 -9.47 1.02 25.81
CA ALA A 278 -9.31 2.32 26.43
C ALA A 278 -9.03 3.43 25.40
N GLU A 279 -8.21 3.13 24.38
CA GLU A 279 -7.95 4.04 23.27
C GLU A 279 -9.21 4.30 22.44
N HIS A 280 -9.98 3.25 22.13
CA HIS A 280 -11.25 3.39 21.43
C HIS A 280 -12.24 4.28 22.18
N ASP A 281 -12.41 4.05 23.49
CA ASP A 281 -13.32 4.83 24.34
C ASP A 281 -12.94 6.31 24.36
N LYS A 282 -11.63 6.62 24.38
CA LYS A 282 -11.11 7.99 24.28
C LYS A 282 -11.49 8.66 22.96
N ILE A 283 -11.31 7.96 21.83
CA ILE A 283 -11.69 8.47 20.49
C ILE A 283 -13.20 8.75 20.43
N VAL A 284 -14.01 7.84 20.96
CA VAL A 284 -15.47 8.02 21.02
C VAL A 284 -15.85 9.24 21.87
N GLU A 285 -15.17 9.47 23.00
CA GLU A 285 -15.41 10.65 23.84
C GLU A 285 -15.00 11.95 23.13
N GLU A 286 -13.86 11.95 22.44
CA GLU A 286 -13.39 13.10 21.64
C GLU A 286 -14.36 13.43 20.49
N HIS A 287 -14.87 12.41 19.79
CA HIS A 287 -15.90 12.60 18.75
C HIS A 287 -17.18 13.19 19.32
N LYS A 288 -17.65 12.70 20.48
CA LYS A 288 -18.84 13.27 21.14
C LYS A 288 -18.64 14.74 21.52
N LYS A 289 -17.43 15.11 22.00
CA LYS A 289 -17.10 16.51 22.31
C LYS A 289 -17.12 17.38 21.07
N LYS A 290 -16.46 16.95 19.98
CA LYS A 290 -16.46 17.68 18.69
C LYS A 290 -17.88 17.88 18.15
N MET A 291 -18.71 16.84 18.16
CA MET A 291 -20.12 16.95 17.73
C MET A 291 -20.89 17.95 18.60
N ALA A 292 -20.71 17.92 19.93
CA ALA A 292 -21.37 18.88 20.82
C ALA A 292 -20.86 20.33 20.66
N GLU A 293 -19.61 20.52 20.23
CA GLU A 293 -19.06 21.84 19.89
C GLU A 293 -19.56 22.35 18.53
N GLU A 294 -19.78 21.47 17.56
CA GLU A 294 -20.39 21.79 16.26
C GLU A 294 -21.88 22.11 16.39
N GLU A 295 -22.63 21.38 17.23
CA GLU A 295 -24.03 21.67 17.54
C GLU A 295 -24.23 23.00 18.31
N ASN A 296 -23.18 23.51 18.98
CA ASN A 296 -23.20 24.80 19.67
C ASN A 296 -22.74 25.99 18.80
N LYS A 297 -22.33 25.76 17.55
CA LYS A 297 -22.14 26.84 16.58
C LYS A 297 -23.51 27.20 16.00
N GLU A 298 -23.80 28.50 15.89
CA GLU A 298 -25.03 28.95 15.21
C GLU A 298 -25.12 28.29 13.82
N PRO A 299 -26.30 27.80 13.41
CA PRO A 299 -26.46 27.25 12.07
C PRO A 299 -26.01 28.32 11.08
N VAL A 300 -25.06 27.97 10.20
CA VAL A 300 -24.90 28.73 8.97
C VAL A 300 -26.21 28.56 8.23
N ASP A 301 -26.93 29.67 8.04
CA ASP A 301 -28.18 29.68 7.30
C ASP A 301 -27.89 29.35 5.83
N GLU A 302 -27.89 28.05 5.51
CA GLU A 302 -27.76 27.56 4.14
C GLU A 302 -29.08 27.68 3.35
N ASN A 303 -30.10 28.39 3.86
CA ASN A 303 -31.40 28.49 3.20
C ASN A 303 -31.83 29.87 2.71
N ASP A 304 -31.12 30.95 3.00
CA ASP A 304 -31.48 32.27 2.47
C ASP A 304 -30.76 32.54 1.15
N LEU A 305 -31.27 31.95 0.06
CA LEU A 305 -31.07 32.51 -1.28
C LEU A 305 -31.51 33.98 -1.21
N THR A 306 -30.63 34.89 -1.61
CA THR A 306 -30.98 36.31 -1.63
C THR A 306 -32.16 36.57 -2.56
N ASP A 307 -32.93 37.64 -2.33
CA ASP A 307 -34.08 38.00 -3.18
C ASP A 307 -33.71 38.11 -4.68
N GLU A 308 -32.45 38.44 -4.99
CA GLU A 308 -31.92 38.45 -6.36
C GLU A 308 -31.73 37.04 -6.94
N GLU A 309 -31.20 36.10 -6.16
CA GLU A 309 -30.98 34.71 -6.59
C GLU A 309 -32.32 33.98 -6.79
N LEU A 310 -33.30 34.23 -5.91
CA LEU A 310 -34.67 33.74 -6.07
C LEU A 310 -35.33 34.29 -7.34
N LYS A 311 -35.11 35.58 -7.65
CA LYS A 311 -35.66 36.20 -8.87
C LYS A 311 -35.05 35.59 -10.13
N ILE A 312 -33.74 35.35 -10.14
CA ILE A 312 -33.04 34.70 -11.26
C ILE A 312 -33.54 33.26 -11.45
N MET A 313 -33.73 32.51 -10.37
CA MET A 313 -34.27 31.15 -10.42
C MET A 313 -35.69 31.10 -10.98
N ARG A 314 -36.57 32.03 -10.55
CA ARG A 314 -37.95 32.14 -11.05
C ARG A 314 -38.02 32.51 -12.54
N GLU A 315 -37.22 33.49 -12.97
CA GLU A 315 -37.17 33.89 -14.39
C GLU A 315 -36.58 32.80 -15.31
N LYS A 316 -35.61 32.02 -14.81
CA LYS A 316 -34.87 31.05 -15.62
C LYS A 316 -35.54 29.67 -15.69
N PHE A 317 -36.32 29.29 -14.67
CA PHE A 317 -36.90 27.95 -14.57
C PHE A 317 -38.44 27.93 -14.46
N GLY A 318 -39.10 29.09 -14.45
CA GLY A 318 -40.56 29.17 -14.52
C GLY A 318 -41.30 28.66 -13.28
N PHE A 319 -40.66 28.76 -12.11
CA PHE A 319 -41.34 28.56 -10.83
C PHE A 319 -42.11 29.85 -10.48
N ASP A 320 -43.44 29.79 -10.42
CA ASP A 320 -44.29 30.86 -9.85
C ASP A 320 -44.12 30.92 -8.32
#